data_AF-A0A1I7IP03-F1
#
_entry.id   AF-A0A1I7IP03-F1
#
_cell.length_a   1.000
_cell.length_b   1.000
_cell.length_c   1.000
_cell.angle_alpha   90.00
_cell.angle_beta   90.00
_cell.angle_gamma   90.00
#
_symmetry.space_group_name_H-M   'P 1'
#
loop_
_entity.id
_entity.type
_entity.pdbx_description
1 polymer ?
#
loop_
_entity_poly.entity_id
_entity_poly.type
_entity_poly.pdbx_seq_one_letter_code
_entity_poly.pdbx_strand_id
1 'polypeptide(L)'
;MIKTLDDALKRISELEEENSKLKEELKYYKSKKFAGRQKHDEHWMQSYNNFVIQYEGGMTIMEIVDKGEISRRTAYRYKAYYERLKKMQEK
;
A
#
# COMPACT_ATOMS: atom_id res chain seq x y z
N MET A 1 10.53 31.88 -26.56
CA MET A 1 10.45 32.90 -25.50
C MET A 1 9.17 33.68 -25.76
N ILE A 2 8.27 33.75 -24.79
CA ILE A 2 7.04 34.55 -24.90
C ILE A 2 7.46 36.01 -24.89
N LYS A 3 7.11 36.77 -25.94
CA LYS A 3 7.62 38.14 -26.14
C LYS A 3 6.57 39.21 -25.87
N THR A 4 5.30 38.86 -25.87
CA THR A 4 4.18 39.78 -25.70
C THR A 4 3.19 39.28 -24.65
N LEU A 5 2.40 40.18 -24.08
CA LEU A 5 1.37 39.84 -23.10
C LEU A 5 0.30 38.93 -23.71
N ASP A 6 -0.09 39.16 -24.97
CA ASP A 6 -1.07 38.34 -25.67
C ASP A 6 -0.58 36.91 -25.89
N ASP A 7 0.70 36.73 -26.23
CA ASP A 7 1.31 35.40 -26.34
C ASP A 7 1.33 34.68 -24.98
N ALA A 8 1.54 35.43 -23.88
CA ALA A 8 1.51 34.88 -22.53
C ALA A 8 0.10 34.41 -22.16
N LEU A 9 -0.92 35.23 -22.45
CA LEU A 9 -2.32 34.91 -22.17
C LEU A 9 -2.81 33.71 -22.99
N LYS A 10 -2.44 33.62 -24.27
CA LYS A 10 -2.73 32.44 -25.11
C LYS A 10 -2.08 31.18 -24.53
N ARG A 11 -0.82 31.26 -24.12
CA ARG A 11 -0.11 30.11 -23.56
C ARG A 11 -0.70 29.66 -22.22
N ILE A 12 -1.15 30.60 -21.37
CA ILE A 12 -1.85 30.28 -20.12
C ILE A 12 -3.15 29.53 -20.43
N SER A 13 -3.96 30.03 -21.37
CA SER A 13 -5.21 29.38 -21.75
C SER A 13 -4.99 27.95 -22.27
N GLU A 14 -3.97 27.73 -23.10
CA GLU A 14 -3.61 26.39 -23.59
C GLU A 14 -3.21 25.46 -22.45
N LEU A 15 -2.39 25.95 -21.51
CA LEU A 15 -1.91 25.17 -20.36
C LEU A 15 -3.03 24.86 -19.36
N GLU A 16 -4.03 25.74 -19.24
CA GLU A 16 -5.21 25.50 -18.41
C GLU A 16 -6.09 24.39 -18.99
N GLU A 17 -6.28 24.39 -20.32
CA GLU A 17 -7.02 23.33 -21.01
C GLU A 17 -6.29 21.98 -20.91
N GLU A 18 -4.98 21.98 -21.12
CA GLU A 18 -4.12 20.80 -20.97
C GLU A 18 -4.15 20.26 -19.53
N ASN A 19 -4.01 21.14 -18.53
CA ASN A 19 -4.12 20.75 -17.13
C ASN A 19 -5.49 20.17 -16.78
N SER A 20 -6.57 20.72 -17.34
CA SER A 20 -7.92 20.21 -17.12
C SER A 20 -8.05 18.77 -17.64
N LYS A 21 -7.61 18.52 -18.88
CA LYS A 21 -7.63 17.19 -19.50
C LYS A 21 -6.77 16.18 -18.72
N LEU A 22 -5.57 16.57 -18.30
CA LEU A 22 -4.69 15.71 -17.50
C LEU A 22 -5.29 15.36 -16.13
N LYS A 23 -6.00 16.29 -15.49
CA LYS A 23 -6.70 16.03 -14.22
C LYS A 23 -7.85 15.04 -14.40
N GLU A 24 -8.61 15.15 -15.49
CA GLU A 24 -9.66 14.20 -15.82
C GLU A 24 -9.11 12.80 -16.09
N GLU A 25 -8.02 12.70 -16.86
CA GLU A 25 -7.35 11.44 -17.14
C GLU A 25 -6.78 10.79 -15.86
N LEU A 26 -6.19 11.58 -14.96
CA LEU A 26 -5.76 11.09 -13.64
C LEU A 26 -6.93 10.59 -12.79
N LYS A 27 -8.08 11.27 -12.83
CA LYS A 27 -9.29 10.84 -12.13
C LYS A 27 -9.81 9.53 -12.70
N TYR A 28 -9.75 9.36 -14.03
CA TYR A 28 -10.08 8.12 -14.70
C TYR A 28 -9.16 6.97 -14.28
N TYR A 29 -7.83 7.17 -14.27
CA TYR A 29 -6.91 6.12 -13.84
C TYR A 29 -6.99 5.79 -12.36
N LYS A 30 -7.22 6.78 -11.47
CA LYS A 30 -7.43 6.54 -10.04
C LYS A 30 -8.72 5.78 -9.73
N SER A 31 -9.79 6.06 -10.48
CA SER A 31 -11.08 5.36 -10.30
C SER A 31 -11.11 3.98 -10.93
N LYS A 32 -10.17 3.69 -11.84
CA LYS A 32 -9.99 2.35 -12.41
C LYS A 32 -9.48 1.40 -11.33
N LYS A 33 -10.32 0.47 -10.87
CA LYS A 33 -9.84 -0.71 -10.15
C LYS A 33 -8.90 -1.46 -11.08
N PHE A 34 -7.62 -1.61 -10.70
CA PHE A 34 -6.69 -2.45 -11.44
C PHE A 34 -7.27 -3.86 -11.52
N ALA A 35 -7.78 -4.23 -12.70
CA ALA A 35 -8.25 -5.58 -12.99
C ALA A 35 -7.03 -6.49 -13.14
N GLY A 36 -6.49 -6.89 -12.00
CA GLY A 36 -5.34 -7.78 -11.87
C GLY A 36 -5.34 -8.41 -10.50
N ARG A 37 -4.51 -9.44 -10.30
CA ARG A 37 -4.24 -9.97 -8.96
C ARG A 37 -3.67 -8.81 -8.15
N GLN A 38 -4.45 -8.29 -7.18
CA GLN A 38 -3.90 -7.40 -6.18
C GLN A 38 -2.68 -8.11 -5.58
N LYS A 39 -1.54 -7.41 -5.48
CA LYS A 39 -0.40 -7.98 -4.76
C LYS A 39 -0.95 -8.43 -3.41
N HIS A 40 -0.88 -9.74 -3.16
CA HIS A 40 -1.30 -10.31 -1.90
C HIS A 40 -0.46 -9.77 -0.73
N ASP A 41 0.59 -8.99 -1.04
CA ASP A 41 1.69 -8.72 -0.16
C ASP A 41 1.43 -7.54 0.77
N GLU A 42 0.88 -6.40 0.34
CA GLU A 42 0.91 -5.20 1.20
C GLU A 42 0.09 -5.36 2.48
N HIS A 43 -1.18 -5.73 2.37
CA HIS A 43 -2.04 -5.90 3.55
C HIS A 43 -1.61 -7.11 4.39
N TRP A 44 -1.17 -8.19 3.74
CA TRP A 44 -0.69 -9.38 4.43
C TRP A 44 0.63 -9.14 5.18
N MET A 45 1.58 -8.44 4.55
CA MET A 45 2.86 -8.05 5.15
C MET A 45 2.64 -7.08 6.30
N GLN A 46 1.73 -6.12 6.17
CA GLN A 46 1.39 -5.22 7.28
C GLN A 46 0.84 -6.00 8.48
N SER A 47 -0.11 -6.90 8.25
CA SER A 47 -0.68 -7.74 9.31
C SER A 47 0.35 -8.70 9.91
N TYR A 48 1.22 -9.28 9.09
CA TYR A 48 2.32 -10.15 9.53
C TYR A 48 3.36 -9.38 10.37
N ASN A 49 3.79 -8.19 9.93
CA ASN A 49 4.76 -7.38 10.65
C ASN A 49 4.21 -6.96 12.02
N ASN A 50 2.95 -6.55 12.10
CA ASN A 50 2.30 -6.25 13.38
C ASN A 50 2.29 -7.48 14.31
N PHE A 51 2.02 -8.66 13.77
CA PHE A 51 2.12 -9.90 14.54
C PHE A 51 3.55 -10.14 15.04
N VAL A 52 4.57 -10.00 14.19
CA VAL A 52 5.98 -10.22 14.57
C VAL A 52 6.42 -9.27 15.69
N ILE A 53 6.10 -7.98 15.58
CA ILE A 53 6.43 -6.98 16.61
C ILE A 53 5.83 -7.39 17.97
N GLN A 54 4.57 -7.82 17.98
CA GLN A 54 3.90 -8.25 19.22
C GLN A 54 4.49 -9.55 19.77
N TYR A 55 4.77 -10.52 18.90
CA TYR A 55 5.31 -11.82 19.26
C TYR A 55 6.74 -11.72 19.79
N GLU A 56 7.61 -10.94 19.14
CA GLU A 56 8.97 -10.66 19.61
C GLU A 56 8.98 -9.78 20.87
N GLY A 57 7.93 -8.96 21.05
CA GLY A 57 7.66 -8.24 22.30
C GLY A 57 7.23 -9.14 23.46
N GLY A 58 7.18 -10.46 23.29
CA GLY A 58 6.88 -11.43 24.34
C GLY A 58 5.38 -11.76 24.52
N MET A 59 4.50 -11.22 23.67
CA MET A 59 3.08 -11.57 23.72
C MET A 59 2.84 -12.99 23.19
N THR A 60 1.96 -13.71 23.86
CA THR A 60 1.49 -15.02 23.41
C THR A 60 0.55 -14.89 22.22
N ILE A 61 0.40 -15.97 21.46
CA ILE A 61 -0.53 -16.02 20.32
C ILE A 61 -1.95 -15.65 20.74
N MET A 62 -2.39 -16.09 21.92
CA MET A 62 -3.76 -15.85 22.38
C MET A 62 -3.97 -14.37 22.74
N GLU A 63 -3.00 -13.73 23.40
CA GLU A 63 -3.06 -12.29 23.69
C GLU A 63 -3.08 -11.44 22.42
N ILE A 64 -2.35 -11.86 21.37
CA ILE A 64 -2.38 -11.17 20.06
C ILE A 64 -3.75 -11.36 19.38
N VAL A 65 -4.34 -12.55 19.48
CA VAL A 65 -5.67 -12.84 18.91
C VAL A 65 -6.78 -12.10 19.64
N ASP A 66 -6.68 -11.96 20.96
CA ASP A 66 -7.69 -11.29 21.80
C ASP A 66 -7.80 -9.79 21.50
N LYS A 67 -6.77 -9.16 20.92
CA LYS A 67 -6.84 -7.78 20.39
C LYS A 67 -7.78 -7.65 19.18
N GLY A 68 -8.17 -8.76 18.55
CA GLY A 68 -9.12 -8.79 17.45
C GLY A 68 -8.55 -8.41 16.08
N GLU A 69 -7.26 -8.13 15.97
CA GLU A 69 -6.62 -7.75 14.70
C GLU A 69 -6.52 -8.92 13.71
N ILE A 70 -6.35 -10.15 14.21
CA ILE A 70 -6.20 -11.36 13.41
C ILE A 70 -6.91 -12.56 14.06
N SER A 71 -7.40 -13.48 13.24
CA SER A 71 -7.99 -14.73 13.74
C SER A 71 -6.92 -15.66 14.34
N ARG A 72 -7.35 -16.55 15.24
CA ARG A 72 -6.49 -17.63 15.78
C ARG A 72 -5.77 -18.40 14.67
N ARG A 73 -6.49 -18.79 13.62
CA ARG A 73 -5.92 -19.49 12.46
C ARG A 73 -4.82 -18.67 11.78
N THR A 74 -5.03 -17.38 11.59
CA THR A 74 -4.04 -16.48 10.99
C THR A 74 -2.80 -16.36 11.87
N ALA A 75 -2.96 -16.21 13.18
CA ALA A 75 -1.85 -16.10 14.12
C ALA A 75 -0.96 -17.34 14.12
N TYR A 76 -1.54 -18.55 14.11
CA TYR A 76 -0.74 -19.79 13.98
C TYR A 76 -0.04 -19.91 12.62
N ARG A 77 -0.67 -19.46 11.52
CA ARG A 77 -0.02 -19.42 10.21
C ARG A 77 1.18 -18.47 10.21
N TYR A 78 1.05 -17.30 10.86
CA TYR A 78 2.14 -16.34 11.01
C TYR A 78 3.27 -16.90 11.86
N LYS A 79 2.97 -17.55 12.98
CA LYS A 79 3.98 -18.24 13.78
C LYS A 79 4.76 -19.28 12.96
N ALA A 80 4.07 -20.15 12.21
CA ALA A 80 4.73 -21.17 11.40
C ALA A 80 5.65 -20.56 10.32
N TYR A 81 5.22 -19.45 9.71
CA TYR A 81 6.03 -18.72 8.75
C TYR A 81 7.25 -18.06 9.41
N TYR A 82 7.07 -17.42 10.56
CA TYR A 82 8.16 -16.82 11.35
C TYR A 82 9.22 -17.86 11.73
N GLU A 83 8.81 -19.01 12.28
CA GLU A 83 9.73 -20.09 12.64
C GLU A 83 10.50 -20.63 11.42
N ARG A 84 9.84 -20.73 10.27
CA ARG A 84 10.50 -21.15 9.02
C ARG A 84 11.56 -20.14 8.58
N LEU A 85 11.26 -18.84 8.65
CA LEU A 85 12.22 -17.79 8.32
C LEU A 85 13.42 -17.81 9.26
N LYS A 86 13.18 -17.92 10.57
CA LYS A 86 14.25 -17.98 11.57
C LYS A 86 15.20 -19.15 11.34
N LYS A 87 14.65 -20.34 11.05
CA LYS A 87 15.44 -21.53 10.68
C LYS A 87 16.27 -21.37 9.41
N MET A 88 15.85 -20.51 8.47
CA MET A 88 16.62 -20.22 7.26
C MET A 88 17.73 -19.19 7.49
N GLN A 89 17.61 -18.32 8.51
CA GLN A 89 18.65 -17.36 8.87
C GLN A 89 19.75 -17.97 9.75
N GLU A 90 19.42 -19.02 10.50
CA GLU A 90 20.38 -19.76 11.35
C GLU A 90 21.20 -20.82 10.58
N LYS A 91 20.95 -21.00 9.27
CA LYS A 91 21.69 -21.89 8.37
C LYS A 91 22.66 -21.11 7.49
#